data_AF-A0A7R9ABX4-F1
#
_entry.id   AF-A0A7R9ABX4-F1
#
_cell.length_a   1.000
_cell.length_b   1.000
_cell.length_c   1.000
_cell.angle_alpha   90.00
_cell.angle_beta   90.00
_cell.angle_gamma   90.00
#
_symmetry.space_group_name_H-M   'P 1'
#
loop_
_entity.id
_entity.type
_entity.pdbx_description
1 polymer ?
#
loop_
_entity_poly.entity_id
_entity_poly.type
_entity_poly.pdbx_seq_one_letter_code
_entity_poly.pdbx_strand_id
1 'polypeptide(L)'
;MRQATIAVLCSGAEDTMLILLPSVLLLASLGTVAAELDLRIGRDAKGNGVLSQLLHHVLDSSLKSHQQLFVISETGDIGVMGCDHLSRTIFSSVQDMERIKHASSRNDFYIVLGSMEWAEEALRALYRIRPQMWWTSKALFVLEALPGVDWIQRAAGLVIPVTVATRVRPDTYAFYAVCLFCNDSRPGMQYIQTWRQGSKDTSKNLFPDLLNDFHGVEFKVSTLPVSYFFYWTPNASMKNWTGFEGEALKAMAHHFHFRVTPSLPKNGGAGSLVNGTWDGHMGMVLGGDAEFAVGKISQTWIRYEYVDFMSFVMIESDSFITQKPKLLSYSSTVYRPFPLFVWILCAISIVAMGITIAIFKRRSFKGLQVGNEIFRVYSLFVVKGVKYLDREERRMRYIIYPGTTRPINTLEDAVERTNLPFYIHLYNDELISNFRQSNISMYKAVASRLKLFYPNTVRITTDNMYMDVLYQLEIEIWKLRKAGDPAWTQLRVADETFLALPSAWPIRKYKPYKPKLDLFILRLRDAGLFNKWMSDSILPLGAYFSLNKVISIAAEVKRISFGMIHVQGIFYALAFGFALAFLAFILELLFPPKL
;
A
#
# COMPACT_ATOMS: atom_id res chain seq x y z
N MET A 1 48.77 47.35 19.94
CA MET A 1 47.39 47.85 19.89
C MET A 1 46.46 46.65 19.90
N ARG A 2 45.58 46.38 20.86
CA ARG A 2 45.28 46.94 22.20
C ARG A 2 45.06 45.74 23.13
N GLN A 3 45.58 45.83 24.35
CA GLN A 3 45.23 44.95 25.46
C GLN A 3 43.72 45.05 25.74
N ALA A 4 43.07 43.92 26.03
CA ALA A 4 41.78 43.89 26.70
C ALA A 4 41.97 43.19 28.05
N THR A 5 42.37 44.00 29.03
CA THR A 5 42.21 43.73 30.46
C THR A 5 40.71 43.58 30.74
N ILE A 6 40.24 42.43 31.21
CA ILE A 6 38.87 42.30 31.72
C ILE A 6 38.95 42.17 33.24
N ALA A 7 38.64 43.29 33.89
CA ALA A 7 38.40 43.40 35.31
C ALA A 7 37.05 42.75 35.65
N VAL A 8 37.02 41.95 36.71
CA VAL A 8 35.78 41.45 37.33
C VAL A 8 35.35 42.47 38.37
N LEU A 9 34.33 43.26 38.05
CA LEU A 9 33.60 44.09 39.00
C LEU A 9 32.33 43.35 39.41
N CYS A 10 32.29 42.88 40.66
CA CYS A 10 31.05 42.45 41.30
C CYS A 10 30.33 43.69 41.84
N SER A 11 29.15 44.01 41.31
CA SER A 11 28.17 44.85 41.99
C SER A 11 26.81 44.78 41.29
N GLY A 12 25.85 44.15 41.97
CA GLY A 12 24.50 44.68 42.20
C GLY A 12 23.59 44.99 41.02
N ALA A 13 22.49 44.24 41.00
CA ALA A 13 21.17 44.59 40.47
C ALA A 13 20.93 44.53 38.95
N GLU A 14 20.05 43.59 38.62
CA GLU A 14 18.97 43.59 37.61
C GLU A 14 19.23 44.15 36.20
N ASP A 15 18.99 43.25 35.24
CA ASP A 15 18.61 43.50 33.85
C ASP A 15 19.61 44.23 32.94
N THR A 16 20.51 43.46 32.31
CA THR A 16 20.92 43.75 30.92
C THR A 16 21.43 42.50 30.19
N MET A 17 20.67 42.10 29.18
CA MET A 17 20.90 40.97 28.27
C MET A 17 22.05 41.28 27.31
N LEU A 18 23.15 40.53 27.37
CA LEU A 18 24.21 40.57 26.37
C LEU A 18 24.30 39.20 25.67
N ILE A 19 23.91 39.17 24.40
CA ILE A 19 24.00 38.00 23.51
C ILE A 19 25.49 37.75 23.23
N LEU A 20 26.11 36.83 23.97
CA LEU A 20 27.42 36.27 23.66
C LEU A 20 27.23 34.92 22.96
N LEU A 21 27.86 34.76 21.80
CA LEU A 21 27.80 33.59 20.92
C LEU A 21 27.90 32.24 21.70
N PRO A 22 26.95 31.29 21.51
CA PRO A 22 26.90 30.02 22.23
C PRO A 22 28.18 29.18 22.12
N SER A 23 28.94 29.34 21.03
CA SER A 23 30.13 28.58 20.71
C SER A 23 31.34 28.88 21.60
N VAL A 24 31.45 30.07 22.19
CA VAL A 24 32.61 30.46 23.01
C VAL A 24 32.47 30.00 24.47
N LEU A 25 31.23 29.97 25.00
CA LEU A 25 30.92 29.49 26.35
C LEU A 25 31.00 27.95 26.46
N LEU A 26 30.70 27.23 25.38
CA LEU A 26 30.89 25.78 25.27
C LEU A 26 32.37 25.37 25.38
N LEU A 27 33.27 26.13 24.77
CA LEU A 27 34.71 25.86 24.78
C LEU A 27 35.36 26.05 26.16
N ALA A 28 34.85 26.99 26.97
CA ALA A 28 35.37 27.28 28.31
C ALA A 28 34.98 26.22 29.36
N SER A 29 33.76 25.65 29.28
CA SER A 29 33.31 24.57 30.17
C SER A 29 33.83 23.19 29.74
N LEU A 30 34.09 22.98 28.44
CA LEU A 30 34.78 21.79 27.93
C LEU A 30 36.26 21.74 28.34
N GLY A 31 36.95 22.88 28.41
CA GLY A 31 38.34 22.94 28.88
C GLY A 31 38.53 22.43 30.31
N THR A 32 37.53 22.60 31.18
CA THR A 32 37.53 22.06 32.55
C THR A 32 37.25 20.55 32.59
N VAL A 33 36.30 20.05 31.80
CA VAL A 33 36.00 18.60 31.76
C VAL A 33 37.14 17.83 31.10
N ALA A 34 37.72 18.37 30.04
CA ALA A 34 38.80 17.74 29.32
C ALA A 34 40.13 17.72 30.12
N ALA A 35 40.40 18.77 30.93
CA ALA A 35 41.52 18.80 31.87
C ALA A 35 41.37 17.80 33.03
N GLU A 36 40.13 17.47 33.42
CA GLU A 36 39.82 16.49 34.48
C GLU A 36 39.96 15.05 33.96
N LEU A 37 39.63 14.79 32.69
CA LEU A 37 39.94 13.52 32.01
C LEU A 37 41.44 13.30 31.76
N ASP A 38 42.20 14.36 31.47
CA ASP A 38 43.65 14.29 31.23
C ASP A 38 44.47 13.96 32.49
N LEU A 39 43.89 14.12 33.68
CA LEU A 39 44.56 13.84 34.96
C LEU A 39 44.72 12.34 35.24
N ARG A 40 43.98 11.43 34.57
CA ARG A 40 43.92 10.01 34.97
C ARG A 40 44.25 8.97 33.89
N ILE A 41 44.13 9.27 32.59
CA ILE A 41 44.40 8.28 31.51
C ILE A 41 45.84 8.41 30.94
N GLY A 42 46.61 9.35 31.49
CA GLY A 42 48.03 9.53 31.22
C GLY A 42 48.30 10.72 30.31
N ARG A 43 49.04 11.70 30.84
CA ARG A 43 49.64 12.80 30.08
C ARG A 43 50.74 12.24 29.17
N ASP A 44 50.96 12.88 28.03
CA ASP A 44 52.14 12.57 27.20
C ASP A 44 53.46 12.91 27.92
N ALA A 45 54.59 12.57 27.31
CA ALA A 45 55.93 12.88 27.83
C ALA A 45 56.22 14.39 28.02
N LYS A 46 55.28 15.27 27.61
CA LYS A 46 55.36 16.74 27.71
C LYS A 46 54.26 17.35 28.62
N GLY A 47 53.42 16.53 29.27
CA GLY A 47 52.40 16.99 30.20
C GLY A 47 51.09 17.46 29.57
N ASN A 48 50.88 17.25 28.26
CA ASN A 48 49.68 17.68 27.55
C ASN A 48 48.60 16.58 27.47
N GLY A 49 47.37 17.05 27.42
CA GLY A 49 46.16 16.24 27.35
C GLY A 49 45.80 15.72 25.97
N VAL A 50 46.22 14.51 25.64
CA VAL A 50 45.96 13.92 24.30
C VAL A 50 44.47 13.56 24.14
N LEU A 51 43.82 13.05 25.19
CA LEU A 51 42.42 12.64 25.16
C LEU A 51 41.48 13.84 25.08
N SER A 52 41.79 14.92 25.80
CA SER A 52 41.10 16.20 25.70
C SER A 52 41.03 16.72 24.26
N GLN A 53 42.19 16.76 23.58
CA GLN A 53 42.26 17.21 22.19
C GLN A 53 41.52 16.28 21.22
N LEU A 54 41.53 14.97 21.47
CA LEU A 54 40.77 14.00 20.70
C LEU A 54 39.26 14.26 20.84
N LEU A 55 38.77 14.43 22.06
CA LEU A 55 37.36 14.68 22.32
C LEU A 55 36.90 16.00 21.71
N HIS A 56 37.68 17.07 21.83
CA HIS A 56 37.43 18.32 21.12
C HIS A 56 37.33 18.11 19.61
N HIS A 57 38.26 17.36 19.01
CA HIS A 57 38.23 17.07 17.58
C HIS A 57 36.97 16.27 17.16
N VAL A 58 36.54 15.30 17.97
CA VAL A 58 35.34 14.51 17.66
C VAL A 58 34.06 15.34 17.83
N LEU A 59 33.98 16.15 18.89
CA LEU A 59 32.83 17.02 19.13
C LEU A 59 32.71 18.09 18.05
N ASP A 60 33.82 18.76 17.70
CA ASP A 60 33.83 19.78 16.63
C ASP A 60 33.45 19.20 15.26
N SER A 61 33.83 17.95 14.99
CA SER A 61 33.57 17.29 13.70
C SER A 61 32.18 16.68 13.59
N SER A 62 31.56 16.29 14.70
CA SER A 62 30.42 15.36 14.67
C SER A 62 29.20 15.78 15.51
N LEU A 63 29.32 16.74 16.43
CA LEU A 63 28.23 17.24 17.26
C LEU A 63 27.44 18.33 16.52
N LYS A 64 26.11 18.19 16.46
CA LYS A 64 25.21 19.23 15.93
C LYS A 64 24.63 20.09 17.06
N SER A 65 24.21 21.32 16.75
CA SER A 65 23.70 22.32 17.71
C SER A 65 22.47 21.93 18.55
N HIS A 66 21.85 20.77 18.30
CA HIS A 66 20.64 20.31 18.98
C HIS A 66 20.78 18.88 19.53
N GLN A 67 22.01 18.44 19.84
CA GLN A 67 22.29 17.11 20.40
C GLN A 67 22.64 17.20 21.89
N GLN A 68 22.13 16.27 22.69
CA GLN A 68 22.58 16.10 24.08
C GLN A 68 23.82 15.22 24.13
N LEU A 69 24.81 15.60 24.96
CA LEU A 69 26.05 14.86 25.14
C LEU A 69 26.02 14.10 26.47
N PHE A 70 26.19 12.78 26.38
CA PHE A 70 26.32 11.87 27.52
C PHE A 70 27.74 11.29 27.55
N VAL A 71 28.47 11.51 28.64
CA VAL A 71 29.79 10.91 28.83
C VAL A 71 29.71 9.91 29.99
N ILE A 72 30.18 8.69 29.75
CA ILE A 72 30.10 7.54 30.66
C ILE A 72 31.53 7.06 30.90
N SER A 73 31.97 7.05 32.16
CA SER A 73 33.34 6.64 32.52
C SER A 73 33.38 5.69 33.72
N GLU A 74 34.26 4.69 33.63
CA GLU A 74 34.49 3.67 34.65
C GLU A 74 35.00 4.24 35.99
N THR A 75 35.81 5.31 35.96
CA THR A 75 36.44 5.87 37.16
C THR A 75 35.60 6.92 37.90
N GLY A 76 34.32 7.06 37.52
CA GLY A 76 33.31 7.84 38.23
C GLY A 76 33.66 9.31 38.43
N ASP A 77 33.38 10.15 37.43
CA ASP A 77 33.02 11.58 37.56
C ASP A 77 32.98 12.24 36.18
N ILE A 78 31.89 12.10 35.41
CA ILE A 78 31.66 12.96 34.23
C ILE A 78 30.14 13.20 34.04
N GLY A 79 29.74 14.47 33.91
CA GLY A 79 28.34 14.93 33.90
C GLY A 79 27.70 15.13 32.52
N VAL A 80 26.38 15.25 32.49
CA VAL A 80 25.56 15.60 31.30
C VAL A 80 25.78 17.08 30.92
N MET A 81 26.13 17.36 29.66
CA MET A 81 26.12 18.71 29.08
C MET A 81 24.98 18.84 28.07
N GLY A 82 23.93 19.58 28.45
CA GLY A 82 22.88 20.01 27.53
C GLY A 82 23.09 21.46 27.10
N CYS A 83 22.85 21.76 25.82
CA CYS A 83 22.45 23.11 25.42
C CYS A 83 21.00 23.30 25.91
N ASP A 84 20.80 24.37 26.68
CA ASP A 84 19.58 24.81 27.36
C ASP A 84 19.22 24.06 28.67
N HIS A 85 19.61 24.72 29.78
CA HIS A 85 19.36 24.42 31.19
C HIS A 85 20.07 23.19 31.80
N LEU A 86 21.18 23.48 32.49
CA LEU A 86 22.00 22.57 33.31
C LEU A 86 21.17 21.81 34.37
N SER A 87 20.97 20.51 34.16
CA SER A 87 20.81 19.54 35.25
C SER A 87 21.97 18.55 35.22
N ARG A 88 22.84 18.63 36.23
CA ARG A 88 23.94 17.68 36.45
C ARG A 88 23.36 16.37 37.00
N THR A 89 23.30 15.33 36.18
CA THR A 89 23.08 13.96 36.68
C THR A 89 24.34 13.16 36.42
N ILE A 90 24.98 12.71 37.50
CA ILE A 90 26.24 11.96 37.51
C ILE A 90 25.88 10.48 37.67
N PHE A 91 26.47 9.62 36.86
CA PHE A 91 26.22 8.18 36.92
C PHE A 91 27.54 7.44 37.16
N SER A 92 27.71 6.97 38.39
CA SER A 92 28.85 6.13 38.81
C SER A 92 28.56 4.63 38.67
N SER A 93 27.34 4.27 38.26
CA SER A 93 26.92 2.88 38.04
C SER A 93 26.03 2.74 36.80
N VAL A 94 26.06 1.57 36.16
CA VAL A 94 25.15 1.24 35.05
C VAL A 94 23.68 1.23 35.46
N GLN A 95 23.38 1.02 36.75
CA GLN A 95 22.02 1.15 37.29
C GLN A 95 21.48 2.58 37.20
N ASP A 96 22.37 3.58 37.18
CA ASP A 96 21.94 4.97 37.06
C ASP A 96 21.73 5.42 35.61
N MET A 97 22.36 4.78 34.61
CA MET A 97 22.01 4.97 33.18
C MET A 97 20.53 4.64 32.91
N GLU A 98 19.94 3.69 33.65
CA GLU A 98 18.52 3.35 33.50
C GLU A 98 17.58 4.46 33.99
N ARG A 99 18.07 5.43 34.77
CA ARG A 99 17.31 6.62 35.21
C ARG A 99 17.15 7.65 34.09
N ILE A 100 17.92 7.54 32.99
CA ILE A 100 17.79 8.36 31.76
C ILE A 100 16.51 8.02 30.98
N LYS A 101 15.75 6.97 31.36
CA LYS A 101 14.47 6.55 30.76
C LYS A 101 13.41 7.65 30.57
N HIS A 102 13.57 8.82 31.19
CA HIS A 102 12.65 9.96 31.09
C HIS A 102 13.23 11.20 30.39
N ALA A 103 14.51 11.19 29.98
CA ALA A 103 15.15 12.32 29.30
C ALA A 103 14.82 12.33 27.79
N SER A 104 13.66 12.89 27.47
CA SER A 104 13.32 13.70 26.29
C SER A 104 14.11 13.53 24.97
N SER A 105 13.42 12.92 23.99
CA SER A 105 13.42 13.20 22.54
C SER A 105 14.67 13.78 21.83
N ARG A 106 15.31 12.87 21.07
CA ARG A 106 16.02 13.01 19.78
C ARG A 106 17.47 13.54 19.80
N ASN A 107 18.34 12.71 19.20
CA ASN A 107 19.71 12.97 18.72
C ASN A 107 20.83 12.96 19.78
N ASP A 108 20.84 11.95 20.66
CA ASP A 108 21.85 11.86 21.73
C ASP A 108 23.23 11.40 21.21
N PHE A 109 24.29 11.93 21.82
CA PHE A 109 25.67 11.55 21.56
C PHE A 109 26.26 10.92 22.82
N TYR A 110 26.63 9.64 22.75
CA TYR A 110 27.20 8.90 23.88
C TYR A 110 28.71 8.75 23.71
N ILE A 111 29.48 9.02 24.76
CA ILE A 111 30.92 8.78 24.83
C ILE A 111 31.17 7.84 25.98
N VAL A 112 31.76 6.68 25.71
CA VAL A 112 32.09 5.66 26.71
C VAL A 112 33.60 5.54 26.83
N LEU A 113 34.10 5.68 28.05
CA LEU A 113 35.51 5.66 28.40
C LEU A 113 35.76 4.62 29.49
N GLY A 114 36.59 3.62 29.22
CA GLY A 114 36.93 2.63 30.22
C GLY A 114 37.45 1.33 29.62
N SER A 115 37.57 0.34 30.48
CA SER A 115 37.96 -1.03 30.15
C SER A 115 36.96 -1.71 29.21
N MET A 116 37.38 -2.83 28.61
CA MET A 116 36.52 -3.62 27.75
C MET A 116 35.31 -4.21 28.50
N GLU A 117 35.47 -4.53 29.79
CA GLU A 117 34.37 -4.99 30.65
C GLU A 117 33.33 -3.90 30.85
N TRP A 118 33.79 -2.67 31.10
CA TRP A 118 32.92 -1.49 31.20
C TRP A 118 32.20 -1.18 29.88
N ALA A 119 32.89 -1.34 28.75
CA ALA A 119 32.30 -1.16 27.43
C ALA A 119 31.17 -2.16 27.14
N GLU A 120 31.29 -3.42 27.57
CA GLU A 120 30.20 -4.42 27.51
C GLU A 120 29.01 -4.00 28.37
N GLU A 121 29.25 -3.50 29.58
CA GLU A 121 28.18 -3.09 30.50
C GLU A 121 27.41 -1.87 29.96
N ALA A 122 28.13 -0.86 29.45
CA ALA A 122 27.56 0.29 28.78
C ALA A 122 26.75 -0.11 27.54
N LEU A 123 27.23 -1.08 26.75
CA LEU A 123 26.52 -1.59 25.58
C LEU A 123 25.20 -2.27 25.96
N ARG A 124 25.19 -3.05 27.05
CA ARG A 124 23.95 -3.66 27.59
C ARG A 124 22.97 -2.58 28.07
N ALA A 125 23.47 -1.52 28.70
CA ALA A 125 22.65 -0.40 29.13
C ALA A 125 22.01 0.32 27.93
N LEU A 126 22.80 0.64 26.91
CA LEU A 126 22.31 1.21 25.64
C LEU A 126 21.24 0.32 25.00
N TYR A 127 21.39 -1.00 25.06
CA TYR A 127 20.40 -1.94 24.53
C TYR A 127 19.06 -1.92 25.29
N ARG A 128 19.09 -1.70 26.61
CA ARG A 128 17.88 -1.59 27.45
C ARG A 128 17.10 -0.30 27.21
N ILE A 129 17.80 0.79 26.88
CA ILE A 129 17.17 2.11 26.58
C ILE A 129 16.85 2.30 25.08
N ARG A 130 17.33 1.39 24.21
CA ARG A 130 17.06 1.33 22.76
C ARG A 130 15.60 1.56 22.35
N PRO A 131 14.56 1.08 23.05
CA PRO A 131 13.17 1.31 22.64
C PRO A 131 12.77 2.80 22.53
N GLN A 132 13.55 3.70 23.12
CA GLN A 132 13.32 5.15 23.09
C GLN A 132 14.35 5.93 22.25
N MET A 133 15.40 5.28 21.75
CA MET A 133 16.41 5.91 20.88
C MET A 133 15.87 6.02 19.45
N TRP A 134 15.86 7.23 18.90
CA TRP A 134 15.64 7.45 17.48
C TRP A 134 16.95 7.15 16.73
N TRP A 135 16.87 6.73 15.45
CA TRP A 135 17.94 6.30 14.54
C TRP A 135 19.09 7.30 14.27
N THR A 136 19.12 8.40 15.03
CA THR A 136 20.01 9.56 14.86
C THR A 136 21.04 9.70 15.98
N SER A 137 20.92 8.91 17.06
CA SER A 137 21.91 8.88 18.13
C SER A 137 23.23 8.28 17.64
N LYS A 138 24.35 8.66 18.27
CA LYS A 138 25.70 8.16 17.93
C LYS A 138 26.41 7.73 19.21
N ALA A 139 27.29 6.73 19.12
CA ALA A 139 28.10 6.29 20.25
C ALA A 139 29.58 6.19 19.88
N LEU A 140 30.44 6.82 20.70
CA LEU A 140 31.89 6.70 20.65
C LEU A 140 32.37 5.88 21.85
N PHE A 141 33.15 4.83 21.59
CA PHE A 141 33.86 4.07 22.60
C PHE A 141 35.35 4.34 22.46
N VAL A 142 36.01 4.82 23.51
CA VAL A 142 37.48 4.94 23.53
C VAL A 142 38.02 3.77 24.32
N LEU A 143 38.67 2.84 23.62
CA LEU A 143 39.13 1.57 24.18
C LEU A 143 40.63 1.40 23.99
N GLU A 144 41.27 0.59 24.84
CA GLU A 144 42.69 0.28 24.69
C GLU A 144 42.98 -0.66 23.52
N ALA A 145 42.03 -1.54 23.19
CA ALA A 145 42.15 -2.53 22.13
C ALA A 145 40.84 -2.65 21.32
N LEU A 146 40.93 -3.30 20.15
CA LEU A 146 39.75 -3.59 19.34
C LEU A 146 38.87 -4.66 20.02
N PRO A 147 37.55 -4.48 20.00
CA PRO A 147 36.61 -5.41 20.62
C PRO A 147 36.51 -6.73 19.85
N GLY A 148 36.15 -7.81 20.56
CA GLY A 148 35.92 -9.13 19.97
C GLY A 148 34.61 -9.25 19.19
N VAL A 149 34.42 -10.37 18.48
CA VAL A 149 33.25 -10.62 17.59
C VAL A 149 31.92 -10.49 18.33
N ASP A 150 31.81 -11.00 19.55
CA ASP A 150 30.56 -10.97 20.33
C ASP A 150 30.11 -9.54 20.67
N TRP A 151 31.07 -8.68 21.04
CA TRP A 151 30.82 -7.28 21.31
C TRP A 151 30.35 -6.56 20.04
N ILE A 152 31.02 -6.82 18.91
CA ILE A 152 30.66 -6.23 17.61
C ILE A 152 29.24 -6.63 17.19
N GLN A 153 28.86 -7.90 17.38
CA GLN A 153 27.51 -8.37 17.09
C GLN A 153 26.46 -7.67 17.95
N ARG A 154 26.72 -7.50 19.25
CA ARG A 154 25.83 -6.73 20.14
C ARG A 154 25.73 -5.27 19.73
N ALA A 155 26.86 -4.64 19.37
CA ALA A 155 26.91 -3.24 18.96
C ALA A 155 26.17 -3.00 17.64
N ALA A 156 26.34 -3.90 16.67
CA ALA A 156 25.54 -3.94 15.44
C ALA A 156 24.04 -4.04 15.73
N GLY A 157 23.66 -4.77 16.78
CA GLY A 157 22.30 -4.87 17.28
C GLY A 157 21.70 -3.55 17.79
N LEU A 158 22.50 -2.53 18.14
CA LEU A 158 21.97 -1.23 18.58
C LEU A 158 21.40 -0.40 17.42
N VAL A 159 21.92 -0.58 16.20
CA VAL A 159 21.47 0.15 15.00
C VAL A 159 21.62 1.68 15.10
N ILE A 160 22.59 2.11 15.90
CA ILE A 160 23.09 3.48 15.92
C ILE A 160 24.53 3.46 15.42
N PRO A 161 25.04 4.51 14.75
CA PRO A 161 26.45 4.60 14.42
C PRO A 161 27.33 4.48 15.67
N VAL A 162 28.02 3.34 15.79
CA VAL A 162 28.98 3.06 16.86
C VAL A 162 30.38 3.14 16.30
N THR A 163 31.23 3.96 16.93
CA THR A 163 32.62 4.15 16.56
C THR A 163 33.52 3.80 17.74
N VAL A 164 34.59 3.08 17.48
CA VAL A 164 35.61 2.72 18.45
C VAL A 164 36.90 3.46 18.10
N ALA A 165 37.41 4.25 19.04
CA ALA A 165 38.73 4.84 18.97
C ALA A 165 39.70 3.99 19.79
N THR A 166 40.74 3.44 19.15
CA THR A 166 41.79 2.68 19.83
C THR A 166 43.12 3.43 19.80
N ARG A 167 43.86 3.36 20.91
CA ARG A 167 45.17 4.00 21.01
C ARG A 167 46.22 3.16 20.31
N VAL A 168 46.84 3.69 19.25
CA VAL A 168 47.89 2.99 18.48
C VAL A 168 49.29 3.42 18.92
N ARG A 169 49.44 4.71 19.26
CA ARG A 169 50.67 5.32 19.81
C ARG A 169 50.30 6.31 20.90
N PRO A 170 51.26 6.79 21.72
CA PRO A 170 50.97 7.76 22.77
C PRO A 170 50.22 9.02 22.30
N ASP A 171 50.44 9.43 21.04
CA ASP A 171 49.92 10.65 20.39
C ASP A 171 48.89 10.36 19.27
N THR A 172 48.49 9.10 19.06
CA THR A 172 47.76 8.67 17.86
C THR A 172 46.63 7.69 18.19
N TYR A 173 45.43 8.00 17.69
CA TYR A 173 44.23 7.15 17.77
C TYR A 173 43.78 6.68 16.39
N ALA A 174 43.37 5.42 16.28
CA ALA A 174 42.70 4.89 15.10
C ALA A 174 41.19 4.74 15.37
N PHE A 175 40.38 5.21 14.43
CA PHE A 175 38.92 5.13 14.48
C PHE A 175 38.41 4.00 13.60
N TYR A 176 37.49 3.21 14.16
CA TYR A 176 36.82 2.11 13.50
C TYR A 176 35.32 2.25 13.70
N ALA A 177 34.54 2.17 12.63
CA ALA A 177 33.08 2.08 12.74
C ALA A 177 32.65 0.63 12.81
N VAL A 178 31.60 0.33 13.57
CA VAL A 178 30.85 -0.91 13.37
C VAL A 178 30.31 -0.90 11.93
N CYS A 179 30.33 -2.04 11.27
CA CYS A 179 29.68 -2.24 9.98
C CYS A 179 28.83 -3.52 10.07
N LEU A 180 27.58 -3.45 9.60
CA LEU A 180 26.63 -4.57 9.72
C LEU A 180 26.99 -5.76 8.83
N PHE A 181 27.74 -5.51 7.75
CA PHE A 181 27.80 -6.39 6.58
C PHE A 181 29.22 -6.59 6.00
N CYS A 182 30.28 -6.18 6.68
CA CYS A 182 31.64 -6.16 6.12
C CYS A 182 32.40 -7.50 6.13
N ASN A 183 32.06 -8.46 7.02
CA ASN A 183 32.77 -9.74 7.15
C ASN A 183 31.93 -10.90 6.62
N ASP A 184 31.95 -11.16 5.31
CA ASP A 184 31.12 -12.19 4.67
C ASP A 184 29.63 -12.08 5.05
N SER A 185 29.09 -10.86 4.97
CA SER A 185 27.71 -10.54 5.38
C SER A 185 27.45 -10.60 6.89
N ARG A 186 28.50 -10.64 7.73
CA ARG A 186 28.40 -10.54 9.19
C ARG A 186 28.86 -9.17 9.70
N PRO A 187 28.39 -8.77 10.90
CA PRO A 187 28.91 -7.59 11.57
C PRO A 187 30.42 -7.65 11.80
N GLY A 188 31.10 -6.53 11.58
CA GLY A 188 32.54 -6.37 11.77
C GLY A 188 32.91 -4.91 12.08
N MET A 189 34.21 -4.63 12.08
CA MET A 189 34.75 -3.29 12.28
C MET A 189 35.42 -2.81 11.00
N GLN A 190 35.06 -1.61 10.54
CA GLN A 190 35.65 -0.97 9.36
C GLN A 190 36.54 0.19 9.80
N TYR A 191 37.79 0.19 9.38
CA TYR A 191 38.71 1.30 9.62
C TYR A 191 38.25 2.58 8.89
N ILE A 192 38.22 3.70 9.61
CA ILE A 192 37.83 5.01 9.06
C ILE A 192 39.07 5.86 8.78
N GLN A 193 39.79 6.21 9.84
CA GLN A 193 40.97 7.08 9.79
C GLN A 193 41.83 6.97 11.05
N THR A 194 43.02 7.53 10.96
CA THR A 194 43.93 7.71 12.08
C THR A 194 44.06 9.20 12.38
N TRP A 195 43.79 9.58 13.63
CA TRP A 195 43.96 10.94 14.13
C TRP A 195 45.23 11.04 14.96
N ARG A 196 45.97 12.13 14.77
CA ARG A 196 47.17 12.48 15.54
C ARG A 196 46.94 13.76 16.31
N GLN A 197 47.56 13.88 17.47
CA GLN A 197 47.54 15.08 18.30
C GLN A 197 47.89 16.34 17.47
N GLY A 198 47.11 17.41 17.63
CA GLY A 198 47.24 18.65 16.86
C GLY A 198 46.65 18.61 15.43
N SER A 199 46.19 17.46 14.94
CA SER A 199 45.49 17.37 13.65
C SER A 199 44.09 17.97 13.74
N LYS A 200 43.77 18.83 12.75
CA LYS A 200 42.43 19.39 12.53
C LYS A 200 41.68 18.69 11.39
N ASP A 201 42.12 17.50 10.99
CA ASP A 201 41.54 16.80 9.85
C ASP A 201 40.14 16.24 10.16
N THR A 202 39.12 17.01 9.79
CA THR A 202 37.69 16.65 9.90
C THR A 202 37.11 16.10 8.59
N SER A 203 37.96 15.71 7.63
CA SER A 203 37.51 15.36 6.28
C SER A 203 36.63 14.10 6.22
N LYS A 204 36.82 13.14 7.14
CA LYS A 204 36.01 11.91 7.17
C LYS A 204 34.94 11.95 8.24
N ASN A 205 33.77 11.42 7.89
CA ASN A 205 32.69 11.19 8.85
C ASN A 205 33.08 10.05 9.80
N LEU A 206 33.31 10.38 11.08
CA LEU A 206 33.61 9.40 12.13
C LEU A 206 32.43 8.49 12.44
N PHE A 207 31.20 8.90 12.14
CA PHE A 207 29.98 8.15 12.42
C PHE A 207 29.23 7.87 11.11
N PRO A 208 29.76 6.98 10.25
CA PRO A 208 29.08 6.62 9.01
C PRO A 208 27.72 6.00 9.31
N ASP A 209 26.77 6.25 8.41
CA ASP A 209 25.45 5.66 8.50
C ASP A 209 25.54 4.16 8.14
N LEU A 210 25.27 3.31 9.12
CA LEU A 210 25.34 1.85 9.01
C LEU A 210 24.43 1.26 7.92
N LEU A 211 23.44 2.03 7.47
CA LEU A 211 22.35 1.56 6.63
C LEU A 211 22.33 2.17 5.23
N ASN A 212 23.32 3.00 4.88
CA ASN A 212 23.40 3.60 3.55
C ASN A 212 24.08 2.68 2.52
N ASP A 213 24.89 1.71 2.95
CA ASP A 213 25.59 0.77 2.08
C ASP A 213 25.61 -0.62 2.73
N PHE A 214 25.22 -1.64 1.98
CA PHE A 214 25.18 -3.04 2.44
C PHE A 214 26.36 -3.86 1.90
N HIS A 215 27.37 -3.21 1.30
CA HIS A 215 28.67 -3.77 0.94
C HIS A 215 28.61 -5.06 0.09
N GLY A 216 27.64 -5.16 -0.81
CA GLY A 216 27.49 -6.28 -1.74
C GLY A 216 26.90 -7.55 -1.13
N VAL A 217 26.31 -7.46 0.08
CA VAL A 217 25.63 -8.60 0.72
C VAL A 217 24.59 -9.20 -0.20
N GLU A 218 24.52 -10.53 -0.18
CA GLU A 218 23.55 -11.28 -0.97
C GLU A 218 22.32 -11.60 -0.12
N PHE A 219 21.19 -10.98 -0.45
CA PHE A 219 19.90 -11.32 0.16
C PHE A 219 19.18 -12.35 -0.68
N LYS A 220 18.83 -13.47 -0.04
CA LYS A 220 17.90 -14.42 -0.61
C LYS A 220 16.48 -13.88 -0.47
N VAL A 221 15.76 -13.73 -1.59
CA VAL A 221 14.43 -13.13 -1.64
C VAL A 221 13.42 -14.15 -2.14
N SER A 222 12.34 -14.35 -1.40
CA SER A 222 11.26 -15.25 -1.83
C SER A 222 10.36 -14.52 -2.85
N THR A 223 10.17 -15.09 -4.03
CA THR A 223 9.36 -14.46 -5.09
C THR A 223 8.83 -15.46 -6.12
N LEU A 224 7.77 -15.09 -6.85
CA LEU A 224 7.19 -15.85 -7.95
C LEU A 224 7.38 -15.10 -9.29
N PRO A 225 7.78 -15.78 -10.38
CA PRO A 225 8.05 -15.15 -11.67
C PRO A 225 6.75 -14.78 -12.40
N VAL A 226 6.10 -13.69 -11.98
CA VAL A 226 4.85 -13.20 -12.56
C VAL A 226 5.13 -11.96 -13.42
N SER A 227 4.77 -12.04 -14.71
CA SER A 227 5.27 -11.16 -15.78
C SER A 227 5.22 -9.64 -15.54
N TYR A 228 4.19 -9.12 -14.85
CA TYR A 228 3.98 -7.69 -14.61
C TYR A 228 4.33 -7.24 -13.18
N PHE A 229 4.37 -8.17 -12.21
CA PHE A 229 4.81 -7.90 -10.83
C PHE A 229 6.33 -7.99 -10.73
N PHE A 230 6.86 -9.20 -10.91
CA PHE A 230 8.28 -9.49 -10.91
C PHE A 230 8.54 -10.73 -11.77
N TYR A 231 9.07 -10.50 -12.97
CA TYR A 231 9.53 -11.57 -13.85
C TYR A 231 11.03 -11.75 -13.71
N TRP A 232 11.43 -13.01 -13.51
CA TRP A 232 12.81 -13.43 -13.47
C TRP A 232 12.91 -14.87 -13.97
N THR A 233 14.10 -15.27 -14.41
CA THR A 233 14.41 -16.65 -14.77
C THR A 233 15.59 -17.14 -13.94
N PRO A 234 15.63 -18.43 -13.56
CA PRO A 234 16.78 -19.02 -12.91
C PRO A 234 18.05 -18.74 -13.73
N ASN A 235 19.13 -18.34 -13.06
CA ASN A 235 20.43 -17.98 -13.65
C ASN A 235 20.47 -16.69 -14.51
N ALA A 236 19.36 -15.95 -14.64
CA ALA A 236 19.41 -14.65 -15.30
C ALA A 236 20.02 -13.57 -14.40
N SER A 237 20.80 -12.69 -15.02
CA SER A 237 21.31 -11.48 -14.36
C SER A 237 20.15 -10.61 -13.90
N MET A 238 20.34 -9.95 -12.76
CA MET A 238 19.44 -8.92 -12.22
C MET A 238 19.02 -7.88 -13.28
N LYS A 239 19.88 -7.57 -14.26
CA LYS A 239 19.56 -6.65 -15.36
C LYS A 239 18.35 -7.07 -16.19
N ASN A 240 18.07 -8.37 -16.30
CA ASN A 240 17.01 -8.93 -17.14
C ASN A 240 15.68 -9.07 -16.40
N TRP A 241 15.61 -8.69 -15.12
CA TRP A 241 14.35 -8.73 -14.38
C TRP A 241 13.41 -7.62 -14.84
N THR A 242 12.12 -7.93 -14.95
CA THR A 242 11.08 -6.99 -15.37
C THR A 242 9.89 -7.03 -14.41
N GLY A 243 8.91 -6.15 -14.61
CA GLY A 243 7.77 -5.96 -13.70
C GLY A 243 8.04 -4.88 -12.66
N PHE A 244 6.99 -4.21 -12.16
CA PHE A 244 7.16 -3.00 -11.35
C PHE A 244 7.84 -3.25 -10.00
N GLU A 245 7.61 -4.40 -9.35
CA GLU A 245 8.31 -4.78 -8.13
C GLU A 245 9.74 -5.21 -8.42
N GLY A 246 9.97 -5.85 -9.56
CA GLY A 246 11.31 -6.19 -10.06
C GLY A 246 12.16 -4.95 -10.29
N GLU A 247 11.62 -3.92 -10.96
CA GLU A 247 12.28 -2.63 -11.15
C GLU A 247 12.56 -1.92 -9.81
N ALA A 248 11.61 -1.94 -8.88
CA ALA A 248 11.79 -1.36 -7.56
C ALA A 248 12.89 -2.07 -6.75
N LEU A 249 12.93 -3.41 -6.82
CA LEU A 249 13.96 -4.21 -6.15
C LEU A 249 15.34 -3.93 -6.75
N LYS A 250 15.45 -3.78 -8.08
CA LYS A 250 16.69 -3.36 -8.74
C LYS A 250 17.13 -1.97 -8.30
N ALA A 251 16.21 -1.02 -8.25
CA ALA A 251 16.51 0.35 -7.81
C ALA A 251 16.99 0.36 -6.35
N MET A 252 16.37 -0.43 -5.48
CA MET A 252 16.76 -0.58 -4.08
C MET A 252 18.13 -1.23 -3.94
N ALA A 253 18.36 -2.34 -4.65
CA ALA A 253 19.64 -3.06 -4.68
C ALA A 253 20.78 -2.16 -5.17
N HIS A 254 20.53 -1.34 -6.20
CA HIS A 254 21.49 -0.37 -6.71
C HIS A 254 21.77 0.77 -5.72
N HIS A 255 20.75 1.26 -5.02
CA HIS A 255 20.91 2.38 -4.07
C HIS A 255 21.67 1.99 -2.80
N PHE A 256 21.40 0.80 -2.26
CA PHE A 256 22.02 0.30 -1.03
C PHE A 256 23.17 -0.69 -1.29
N HIS A 257 23.57 -0.89 -2.55
CA HIS A 257 24.63 -1.80 -2.98
C HIS A 257 24.54 -3.24 -2.42
N PHE A 258 23.36 -3.89 -2.52
CA PHE A 258 23.23 -5.32 -2.21
C PHE A 258 22.91 -6.14 -3.46
N ARG A 259 23.17 -7.45 -3.40
CA ARG A 259 22.79 -8.43 -4.42
C ARG A 259 21.57 -9.20 -3.96
N VAL A 260 20.79 -9.71 -4.92
CA VAL A 260 19.57 -10.45 -4.65
C VAL A 260 19.63 -11.79 -5.35
N THR A 261 19.24 -12.84 -4.64
CA THR A 261 19.07 -14.19 -5.18
C THR A 261 17.61 -14.61 -5.00
N PRO A 262 16.82 -14.58 -6.09
CA PRO A 262 15.43 -15.02 -6.06
C PRO A 262 15.31 -16.51 -5.72
N SER A 263 14.32 -16.86 -4.90
CA SER A 263 14.01 -18.22 -4.54
C SER A 263 12.50 -18.46 -4.61
N LEU A 264 12.12 -19.59 -5.21
CA LEU A 264 10.72 -19.99 -5.30
C LEU A 264 10.22 -20.56 -3.96
N PRO A 265 9.01 -20.20 -3.50
CA PRO A 265 8.36 -20.89 -2.38
C PRO A 265 7.90 -22.29 -2.79
N LYS A 266 8.08 -23.28 -1.89
CA LYS A 266 7.78 -24.70 -2.16
C LYS A 266 6.31 -24.95 -2.54
N ASN A 267 5.37 -24.28 -1.87
CA ASN A 267 3.93 -24.48 -2.07
C ASN A 267 3.27 -23.43 -2.97
N GLY A 268 4.02 -22.46 -3.52
CA GLY A 268 3.44 -21.32 -4.23
C GLY A 268 2.62 -20.39 -3.32
N GLY A 269 2.30 -19.19 -3.79
CA GLY A 269 1.43 -18.25 -3.07
C GLY A 269 2.08 -17.42 -1.96
N ALA A 270 1.26 -16.53 -1.38
CA ALA A 270 1.66 -15.62 -0.32
C ALA A 270 1.93 -16.32 1.02
N GLY A 271 1.25 -17.43 1.28
CA GLY A 271 1.40 -18.21 2.49
C GLY A 271 0.14 -18.18 3.36
N SER A 272 -0.17 -19.35 3.88
CA SER A 272 -1.31 -19.67 4.72
C SER A 272 -0.84 -20.33 6.02
N LEU A 273 -1.59 -20.12 7.10
CA LEU A 273 -1.31 -20.75 8.38
C LEU A 273 -2.03 -22.10 8.43
N VAL A 274 -1.30 -23.19 8.20
CA VAL A 274 -1.84 -24.56 8.19
C VAL A 274 -1.30 -25.30 9.41
N ASN A 275 -2.18 -25.75 10.31
CA ASN A 275 -1.81 -26.47 11.53
C ASN A 275 -0.71 -25.75 12.36
N GLY A 276 -0.77 -24.42 12.45
CA GLY A 276 0.19 -23.61 13.19
C GLY A 276 1.53 -23.37 12.48
N THR A 277 1.73 -23.92 11.27
CA THR A 277 2.93 -23.70 10.47
C THR A 277 2.61 -22.85 9.24
N TRP A 278 3.45 -21.86 8.95
CA TRP A 278 3.31 -21.01 7.78
C TRP A 278 3.96 -21.65 6.55
N ASP A 279 3.28 -21.58 5.41
CA ASP A 279 3.84 -21.95 4.11
C ASP A 279 3.99 -20.73 3.16
N GLY A 280 4.26 -20.98 1.88
CA GLY A 280 4.44 -19.93 0.86
C GLY A 280 5.59 -18.96 1.17
N HIS A 281 5.43 -17.69 0.78
CA HIS A 281 6.38 -16.63 1.09
C HIS A 281 6.57 -16.43 2.60
N MET A 282 5.48 -16.44 3.37
CA MET A 282 5.50 -16.29 4.84
C MET A 282 6.36 -17.36 5.52
N GLY A 283 6.21 -18.63 5.13
CA GLY A 283 6.99 -19.74 5.68
C GLY A 283 8.50 -19.59 5.44
N MET A 284 8.89 -19.13 4.26
CA MET A 284 10.32 -18.90 3.95
C MET A 284 10.91 -17.73 4.74
N VAL A 285 10.16 -16.63 4.89
CA VAL A 285 10.64 -15.47 5.66
C VAL A 285 10.75 -15.81 7.14
N LEU A 286 9.74 -16.48 7.72
CA LEU A 286 9.76 -16.88 9.12
C LEU A 286 10.79 -17.96 9.42
N GLY A 287 10.98 -18.92 8.51
CA GLY A 287 12.00 -19.96 8.61
C GLY A 287 13.44 -19.46 8.43
N GLY A 288 13.62 -18.22 7.96
CA GLY A 288 14.93 -17.65 7.65
C GLY A 288 15.54 -18.14 6.33
N ASP A 289 14.78 -18.89 5.54
CA ASP A 289 15.17 -19.33 4.20
C ASP A 289 15.22 -18.18 3.18
N ALA A 290 14.53 -17.07 3.47
CA ALA A 290 14.59 -15.82 2.75
C ALA A 290 14.64 -14.64 3.74
N GLU A 291 15.33 -13.56 3.36
CA GLU A 291 15.45 -12.38 4.20
C GLU A 291 14.16 -11.54 4.21
N PHE A 292 13.55 -11.40 3.03
CA PHE A 292 12.22 -10.84 2.82
C PHE A 292 11.59 -11.48 1.58
N ALA A 293 10.31 -11.25 1.35
CA ALA A 293 9.62 -11.68 0.13
C ALA A 293 9.20 -10.49 -0.73
N VAL A 294 9.24 -10.68 -2.05
CA VAL A 294 8.81 -9.71 -3.06
C VAL A 294 7.79 -10.37 -3.96
N GLY A 295 6.64 -9.73 -4.09
CA GLY A 295 5.51 -10.25 -4.82
C GLY A 295 4.21 -9.69 -4.28
N LYS A 296 3.12 -10.07 -4.94
CA LYS A 296 1.73 -9.82 -4.52
C LYS A 296 1.44 -10.44 -3.15
N ILE A 297 1.72 -9.71 -2.07
CA ILE A 297 1.55 -10.18 -0.69
C ILE A 297 0.85 -9.08 0.11
N SER A 298 -0.43 -9.31 0.40
CA SER A 298 -1.23 -8.37 1.14
C SER A 298 -0.94 -8.39 2.65
N GLN A 299 -1.01 -7.21 3.23
CA GLN A 299 -0.91 -6.93 4.65
C GLN A 299 -2.20 -7.31 5.37
N THR A 300 -2.30 -8.56 5.82
CA THR A 300 -3.39 -8.99 6.71
C THR A 300 -2.98 -8.86 8.18
N TRP A 301 -3.98 -8.71 9.06
CA TRP A 301 -3.76 -8.67 10.50
C TRP A 301 -3.00 -9.92 11.00
N ILE A 302 -3.45 -11.11 10.61
CA ILE A 302 -2.80 -12.37 10.99
C ILE A 302 -1.34 -12.41 10.54
N ARG A 303 -0.99 -11.94 9.34
CA ARG A 303 0.42 -11.95 8.91
C ARG A 303 1.26 -10.96 9.72
N TYR A 304 0.70 -9.78 10.03
CA TYR A 304 1.36 -8.73 10.83
C TYR A 304 1.71 -9.18 12.26
N GLU A 305 0.99 -10.17 12.81
CA GLU A 305 1.35 -10.76 14.11
C GLU A 305 2.69 -11.51 14.07
N TYR A 306 3.08 -12.08 12.92
CA TYR A 306 4.29 -12.90 12.77
C TYR A 306 5.45 -12.18 12.08
N VAL A 307 5.17 -11.32 11.11
CA VAL A 307 6.18 -10.57 10.34
C VAL A 307 5.94 -9.07 10.43
N ASP A 308 6.98 -8.29 10.18
CA ASP A 308 6.81 -6.88 9.87
C ASP A 308 6.66 -6.72 8.35
N PHE A 309 5.97 -5.67 7.90
CA PHE A 309 5.91 -5.35 6.48
C PHE A 309 6.64 -4.06 6.18
N MET A 310 7.39 -4.05 5.09
CA MET A 310 7.90 -2.80 4.54
C MET A 310 6.74 -1.88 4.11
N SER A 311 7.03 -0.64 3.78
CA SER A 311 6.05 0.30 3.24
C SER A 311 5.32 -0.30 2.05
N PHE A 312 4.00 -0.13 2.01
CA PHE A 312 3.20 -0.73 0.96
C PHE A 312 3.54 -0.14 -0.41
N VAL A 313 3.60 -1.03 -1.39
CA VAL A 313 3.92 -0.71 -2.78
C VAL A 313 2.69 -0.23 -3.52
N MET A 314 1.54 -0.89 -3.27
CA MET A 314 0.26 -0.59 -3.90
C MET A 314 -0.89 -1.02 -2.99
N ILE A 315 -2.11 -0.54 -3.29
CA ILE A 315 -3.34 -1.04 -2.68
C ILE A 315 -4.02 -1.94 -3.70
N GLU A 316 -4.30 -3.16 -3.29
CA GLU A 316 -5.00 -4.17 -4.07
C GLU A 316 -6.46 -4.19 -3.66
N SER A 317 -7.35 -4.43 -4.62
CA SER A 317 -8.76 -4.65 -4.34
C SER A 317 -9.30 -5.78 -5.21
N ASP A 318 -10.27 -6.49 -4.67
CA ASP A 318 -10.81 -7.71 -5.24
C ASP A 318 -12.07 -7.43 -6.04
N SER A 319 -12.31 -8.22 -7.08
CA SER A 319 -13.55 -8.18 -7.82
C SER A 319 -13.94 -9.58 -8.29
N PHE A 320 -15.04 -9.68 -9.00
CA PHE A 320 -15.56 -10.95 -9.49
C PHE A 320 -16.13 -10.82 -10.89
N ILE A 321 -16.07 -11.92 -11.63
CA ILE A 321 -16.53 -12.03 -13.00
C ILE A 321 -17.97 -12.53 -13.00
N THR A 322 -18.82 -11.81 -13.72
CA THR A 322 -20.25 -12.12 -13.87
C THR A 322 -20.63 -12.23 -15.35
N GLN A 323 -21.81 -12.81 -15.62
CA GLN A 323 -22.38 -12.78 -16.97
C GLN A 323 -22.72 -11.34 -17.40
N LYS A 324 -22.54 -11.05 -18.68
CA LYS A 324 -23.10 -9.85 -19.31
C LYS A 324 -24.63 -9.87 -19.19
N PRO A 325 -25.26 -8.72 -18.94
CA PRO A 325 -26.71 -8.61 -18.96
C PRO A 325 -27.30 -9.12 -20.27
N LYS A 326 -28.32 -9.98 -20.17
CA LYS A 326 -29.04 -10.48 -21.34
C LYS A 326 -29.94 -9.38 -21.89
N LEU A 327 -30.04 -9.29 -23.21
CA LEU A 327 -31.04 -8.42 -23.84
C LEU A 327 -32.44 -8.94 -23.50
N LEU A 328 -33.33 -8.05 -23.09
CA LEU A 328 -34.72 -8.43 -22.87
C LEU A 328 -35.45 -8.59 -24.21
N SER A 329 -36.58 -9.29 -24.19
CA SER A 329 -37.35 -9.53 -25.40
C SER A 329 -37.74 -8.23 -26.08
N TYR A 330 -37.46 -8.11 -27.38
CA TYR A 330 -37.84 -6.97 -28.20
C TYR A 330 -39.36 -6.73 -28.22
N SER A 331 -40.18 -7.78 -28.06
CA SER A 331 -41.64 -7.65 -27.99
C SER A 331 -42.11 -6.84 -26.77
N SER A 332 -41.33 -6.82 -25.69
CA SER A 332 -41.67 -6.08 -24.46
C SER A 332 -41.41 -4.57 -24.54
N THR A 333 -40.71 -4.15 -25.58
CA THR A 333 -40.22 -2.78 -25.76
C THR A 333 -41.34 -1.76 -25.93
N VAL A 334 -42.52 -2.19 -26.41
CA VAL A 334 -43.65 -1.30 -26.70
C VAL A 334 -44.29 -0.74 -25.42
N TYR A 335 -44.39 -1.54 -24.36
CA TYR A 335 -45.07 -1.16 -23.11
C TYR A 335 -44.12 -0.78 -21.98
N ARG A 336 -42.82 -1.07 -22.10
CA ARG A 336 -41.79 -0.74 -21.11
C ARG A 336 -41.47 0.76 -20.89
N PRO A 337 -41.70 1.71 -21.83
CA PRO A 337 -41.31 3.10 -21.63
C PRO A 337 -41.92 3.74 -20.38
N PHE A 338 -43.09 3.25 -19.96
CA PHE A 338 -43.75 3.66 -18.73
C PHE A 338 -44.13 2.44 -17.89
N PRO A 339 -44.08 2.54 -16.55
CA PRO A 339 -44.56 1.47 -15.69
C PRO A 339 -46.06 1.22 -15.90
N LEU A 340 -46.53 -0.01 -15.66
CA LEU A 340 -47.93 -0.41 -15.89
C LEU A 340 -48.94 0.53 -15.22
N PHE A 341 -48.61 1.06 -14.04
CA PHE A 341 -49.44 2.03 -13.33
C PHE A 341 -49.72 3.31 -14.13
N VAL A 342 -48.73 3.84 -14.87
CA VAL A 342 -48.92 5.03 -15.71
C VAL A 342 -49.86 4.72 -16.87
N TRP A 343 -49.75 3.53 -17.49
CA TRP A 343 -50.68 3.10 -18.53
C TRP A 343 -52.12 3.00 -18.01
N ILE A 344 -52.31 2.45 -16.80
CA ILE A 344 -53.61 2.38 -16.14
C ILE A 344 -54.17 3.78 -15.88
N LEU A 345 -53.36 4.69 -15.34
CA LEU A 345 -53.77 6.08 -15.13
C LEU A 345 -54.15 6.79 -16.44
N CYS A 346 -53.41 6.57 -17.53
CA CYS A 346 -53.76 7.09 -18.84
C CYS A 346 -55.13 6.57 -19.30
N ALA A 347 -55.38 5.27 -19.19
CA ALA A 347 -56.69 4.68 -19.53
C ALA A 347 -57.83 5.28 -18.70
N ILE A 348 -57.64 5.38 -17.37
CA ILE A 348 -58.62 5.98 -16.46
C ILE A 348 -58.87 7.45 -16.83
N SER A 349 -57.82 8.21 -17.16
CA SER A 349 -57.96 9.63 -17.51
C SER A 349 -58.76 9.84 -18.79
N ILE A 350 -58.59 8.98 -19.80
CA ILE A 350 -59.34 9.02 -21.06
C ILE A 350 -60.82 8.75 -20.80
N VAL A 351 -61.13 7.71 -20.01
CA VAL A 351 -62.51 7.36 -19.65
C VAL A 351 -63.15 8.48 -18.81
N ALA A 352 -62.46 8.98 -17.79
CA ALA A 352 -62.94 10.06 -16.93
C ALA A 352 -63.25 11.32 -17.73
N MET A 353 -62.33 11.73 -18.63
CA MET A 353 -62.53 12.90 -19.49
C MET A 353 -63.73 12.72 -20.44
N GLY A 354 -63.88 11.53 -21.04
CA GLY A 354 -65.04 11.21 -21.88
C GLY A 354 -66.36 11.30 -21.12
N ILE A 355 -66.40 10.80 -19.88
CA ILE A 355 -67.57 10.90 -19.00
C ILE A 355 -67.85 12.36 -18.64
N THR A 356 -66.83 13.15 -18.28
CA THR A 356 -67.00 14.57 -17.96
C THR A 356 -67.60 15.34 -19.13
N ILE A 357 -67.05 15.16 -20.34
CA ILE A 357 -67.59 15.78 -21.57
C ILE A 357 -69.04 15.33 -21.82
N ALA A 358 -69.34 14.05 -21.62
CA ALA A 358 -70.69 13.53 -21.78
C ALA A 358 -71.67 14.15 -20.79
N ILE A 359 -71.28 14.37 -19.52
CA ILE A 359 -72.11 15.03 -18.51
C ILE A 359 -72.39 16.49 -18.92
N PHE A 360 -71.37 17.24 -19.36
CA PHE A 360 -71.54 18.61 -19.83
C PHE A 360 -72.49 18.70 -21.03
N LYS A 361 -72.31 17.82 -22.02
CA LYS A 361 -73.17 17.79 -23.21
C LYS A 361 -74.58 17.28 -22.93
N ARG A 362 -74.77 16.36 -21.98
CA ARG A 362 -76.09 15.85 -21.57
C ARG A 362 -76.98 16.94 -20.97
N ARG A 363 -76.37 17.96 -20.34
CA ARG A 363 -77.09 19.18 -19.92
C ARG A 363 -77.58 20.03 -21.09
N SER A 364 -77.00 19.86 -22.28
CA SER A 364 -77.27 20.68 -23.46
C SER A 364 -78.04 19.96 -24.57
N PHE A 365 -78.01 18.62 -24.66
CA PHE A 365 -78.67 17.83 -25.71
C PHE A 365 -79.24 16.50 -25.17
N LYS A 366 -80.52 16.20 -25.42
CA LYS A 366 -81.16 14.91 -25.12
C LYS A 366 -80.85 13.91 -26.26
N GLY A 367 -80.24 12.76 -25.93
CA GLY A 367 -79.87 11.71 -26.91
C GLY A 367 -78.37 11.35 -26.97
N LEU A 368 -77.55 11.84 -26.04
CA LEU A 368 -76.10 11.64 -26.07
C LEU A 368 -75.68 10.23 -25.62
N GLN A 369 -74.92 9.53 -26.45
CA GLN A 369 -74.27 8.26 -26.10
C GLN A 369 -72.87 8.52 -25.52
N VAL A 370 -72.64 8.11 -24.27
CA VAL A 370 -71.37 8.31 -23.54
C VAL A 370 -70.19 7.64 -24.26
N GLY A 371 -70.42 6.47 -24.86
CA GLY A 371 -69.39 5.74 -25.61
C GLY A 371 -68.76 6.57 -26.73
N ASN A 372 -69.56 7.32 -27.49
CA ASN A 372 -69.08 8.13 -28.61
C ASN A 372 -68.14 9.24 -28.16
N GLU A 373 -68.35 9.81 -26.97
CA GLU A 373 -67.48 10.85 -26.42
C GLU A 373 -66.17 10.27 -25.87
N ILE A 374 -66.20 9.08 -25.26
CA ILE A 374 -64.99 8.35 -24.86
C ILE A 374 -64.14 8.02 -26.09
N PHE A 375 -64.75 7.51 -27.17
CA PHE A 375 -64.04 7.23 -28.44
C PHE A 375 -63.45 8.51 -29.06
N ARG A 376 -64.16 9.64 -28.99
CA ARG A 376 -63.63 10.94 -29.46
C ARG A 376 -62.38 11.36 -28.67
N VAL A 377 -62.42 11.28 -27.34
CA VAL A 377 -61.26 11.62 -26.50
C VAL A 377 -60.08 10.69 -26.80
N TYR A 378 -60.33 9.39 -26.92
CA TYR A 378 -59.31 8.42 -27.31
C TYR A 378 -58.70 8.75 -28.67
N SER A 379 -59.52 9.07 -29.68
CA SER A 379 -59.04 9.42 -31.03
C SER A 379 -58.15 10.67 -31.02
N LEU A 380 -58.51 11.69 -30.23
CA LEU A 380 -57.72 12.92 -30.08
C LEU A 380 -56.39 12.64 -29.36
N PHE A 381 -56.41 11.79 -28.33
CA PHE A 381 -55.22 11.36 -27.62
C PHE A 381 -54.22 10.65 -28.57
N VAL A 382 -54.71 9.74 -29.41
CA VAL A 382 -53.86 9.04 -30.39
C VAL A 382 -53.32 10.00 -31.44
N VAL A 383 -54.16 10.80 -32.11
CA VAL A 383 -53.74 11.69 -33.20
C VAL A 383 -52.76 12.76 -32.72
N LYS A 384 -53.06 13.43 -31.60
CA LYS A 384 -52.15 14.44 -31.05
C LYS A 384 -50.90 13.82 -30.41
N GLY A 385 -51.04 12.65 -29.79
CA GLY A 385 -49.93 11.92 -29.18
C GLY A 385 -48.88 11.50 -30.21
N VAL A 386 -49.32 10.97 -31.36
CA VAL A 386 -48.42 10.57 -32.47
C VAL A 386 -47.63 11.78 -32.99
N LYS A 387 -48.30 12.92 -33.21
CA LYS A 387 -47.64 14.15 -33.67
C LYS A 387 -46.61 14.71 -32.68
N TYR A 388 -46.80 14.47 -31.38
CA TYR A 388 -45.84 14.87 -30.36
C TYR A 388 -44.64 13.92 -30.28
N LEU A 389 -44.86 12.62 -30.46
CA LEU A 389 -43.81 11.60 -30.45
C LEU A 389 -42.83 11.74 -31.63
N ASP A 390 -43.33 12.12 -32.81
CA ASP A 390 -42.52 12.36 -34.01
C ASP A 390 -41.45 13.47 -33.80
N ARG A 391 -41.73 14.40 -32.87
CA ARG A 391 -40.85 15.53 -32.56
C ARG A 391 -39.77 15.21 -31.51
N GLU A 392 -39.92 14.11 -30.78
CA GLU A 392 -39.04 13.68 -29.69
C GLU A 392 -38.17 12.48 -30.14
N GLU A 393 -37.13 12.75 -30.93
CA GLU A 393 -36.20 11.74 -31.49
C GLU A 393 -35.61 10.77 -30.45
N ARG A 394 -35.54 11.18 -29.17
CA ARG A 394 -35.02 10.36 -28.06
C ARG A 394 -35.82 9.08 -27.80
N ARG A 395 -37.11 9.03 -28.15
CA ARG A 395 -37.97 7.87 -27.83
C ARG A 395 -37.82 6.71 -28.80
N MET A 396 -37.36 6.94 -30.04
CA MET A 396 -37.05 5.87 -31.00
C MET A 396 -35.89 4.97 -30.53
N ARG A 397 -35.00 5.47 -29.67
CA ARG A 397 -33.93 4.64 -29.07
C ARG A 397 -34.47 3.47 -28.27
N TYR A 398 -35.60 3.63 -27.58
CA TYR A 398 -36.18 2.54 -26.79
C TYR A 398 -36.63 1.39 -27.68
N ILE A 399 -37.22 1.67 -28.85
CA ILE A 399 -37.70 0.66 -29.81
C ILE A 399 -36.53 -0.13 -30.42
N ILE A 400 -35.42 0.56 -30.68
CA ILE A 400 -34.25 -0.04 -31.34
C ILE A 400 -33.40 -0.83 -30.34
N TYR A 401 -33.23 -0.32 -29.11
CA TYR A 401 -32.40 -0.92 -28.06
C TYR A 401 -33.26 -1.54 -26.96
N PRO A 402 -33.37 -2.88 -26.91
CA PRO A 402 -34.07 -3.52 -25.81
C PRO A 402 -33.24 -3.29 -24.56
N GLY A 403 -33.88 -2.84 -23.48
CA GLY A 403 -33.19 -2.73 -22.19
C GLY A 403 -32.67 -4.10 -21.75
N THR A 404 -31.61 -4.14 -20.96
CA THR A 404 -31.01 -5.40 -20.49
C THR A 404 -31.61 -5.88 -19.17
N THR A 405 -31.34 -7.14 -18.80
CA THR A 405 -31.53 -7.61 -17.43
C THR A 405 -30.70 -6.76 -16.45
N ARG A 406 -31.10 -6.72 -15.17
CA ARG A 406 -30.31 -6.01 -14.16
C ARG A 406 -28.95 -6.71 -13.99
N PRO A 407 -27.81 -6.01 -14.21
CA PRO A 407 -26.49 -6.56 -13.95
C PRO A 407 -26.33 -7.02 -12.50
N ILE A 408 -25.40 -7.95 -12.25
CA ILE A 408 -24.92 -8.28 -10.91
C ILE A 408 -23.63 -7.49 -10.72
N ASN A 409 -23.68 -6.47 -9.89
CA ASN A 409 -22.56 -5.54 -9.67
C ASN A 409 -21.92 -5.68 -8.31
N THR A 410 -22.68 -6.13 -7.31
CA THR A 410 -22.22 -6.22 -5.92
C THR A 410 -22.18 -7.66 -5.46
N LEU A 411 -21.36 -7.92 -4.45
CA LEU A 411 -21.24 -9.27 -3.87
C LEU A 411 -22.55 -9.68 -3.19
N GLU A 412 -23.28 -8.73 -2.60
CA GLU A 412 -24.62 -8.92 -2.03
C GLU A 412 -25.60 -9.37 -3.11
N ASP A 413 -25.66 -8.67 -4.24
CA ASP A 413 -26.52 -9.04 -5.37
C ASP A 413 -26.19 -10.45 -5.88
N ALA A 414 -24.90 -10.80 -5.91
CA ALA A 414 -24.45 -12.13 -6.33
C ALA A 414 -24.95 -13.22 -5.36
N VAL A 415 -24.87 -12.98 -4.06
CA VAL A 415 -25.27 -13.92 -3.00
C VAL A 415 -26.78 -14.07 -2.91
N GLU A 416 -27.53 -12.97 -3.04
CA GLU A 416 -29.00 -12.93 -2.87
C GLU A 416 -29.74 -13.40 -4.13
N ARG A 417 -29.29 -12.99 -5.31
CA ARG A 417 -30.02 -13.22 -6.57
C ARG A 417 -29.60 -14.51 -7.28
N THR A 418 -28.48 -15.11 -6.87
CA THR A 418 -27.96 -16.33 -7.49
C THR A 418 -27.54 -17.37 -6.46
N ASN A 419 -27.60 -18.63 -6.86
CA ASN A 419 -27.06 -19.76 -6.09
C ASN A 419 -25.81 -20.36 -6.76
N LEU A 420 -25.07 -19.54 -7.52
CA LEU A 420 -23.91 -20.01 -8.27
C LEU A 420 -22.73 -20.26 -7.31
N PRO A 421 -21.89 -21.28 -7.60
CA PRO A 421 -20.64 -21.47 -6.88
C PRO A 421 -19.66 -20.35 -7.21
N PHE A 422 -18.88 -19.93 -6.21
CA PHE A 422 -17.79 -19.00 -6.41
C PHE A 422 -16.46 -19.75 -6.52
N TYR A 423 -15.69 -19.47 -7.56
CA TYR A 423 -14.38 -20.08 -7.80
C TYR A 423 -13.26 -19.11 -7.44
N ILE A 424 -12.35 -19.50 -6.56
CA ILE A 424 -11.12 -18.76 -6.22
C ILE A 424 -9.89 -19.59 -6.56
N HIS A 425 -8.87 -18.92 -7.08
CA HIS A 425 -7.57 -19.52 -7.35
C HIS A 425 -6.90 -20.03 -6.06
N LEU A 426 -6.37 -21.26 -6.07
CA LEU A 426 -5.88 -21.91 -4.85
C LEU A 426 -4.80 -21.12 -4.11
N TYR A 427 -3.89 -20.44 -4.83
CA TYR A 427 -2.79 -19.66 -4.22
C TYR A 427 -3.21 -18.32 -3.63
N ASN A 428 -4.51 -18.11 -3.48
CA ASN A 428 -5.13 -16.88 -3.03
C ASN A 428 -5.61 -16.98 -1.59
N ASP A 429 -4.67 -17.38 -0.74
CA ASP A 429 -4.93 -17.85 0.62
C ASP A 429 -5.58 -16.80 1.51
N GLU A 430 -5.29 -15.53 1.23
CA GLU A 430 -5.85 -14.39 1.96
C GLU A 430 -7.36 -14.32 1.82
N LEU A 431 -7.87 -14.28 0.58
CA LEU A 431 -9.31 -14.12 0.34
C LEU A 431 -10.09 -15.32 0.90
N ILE A 432 -9.51 -16.52 0.76
CA ILE A 432 -10.05 -17.75 1.32
C ILE A 432 -10.12 -17.64 2.85
N SER A 433 -9.05 -17.17 3.50
CA SER A 433 -9.01 -16.99 4.95
C SER A 433 -10.00 -15.92 5.42
N ASN A 434 -10.09 -14.79 4.73
CA ASN A 434 -10.99 -13.68 5.04
C ASN A 434 -12.46 -14.13 4.98
N PHE A 435 -12.86 -14.85 3.93
CA PHE A 435 -14.23 -15.34 3.82
C PHE A 435 -14.57 -16.39 4.89
N ARG A 436 -13.65 -17.31 5.18
CA ARG A 436 -13.88 -18.38 6.16
C ARG A 436 -13.90 -17.89 7.62
N GLN A 437 -13.11 -16.86 7.93
CA GLN A 437 -12.96 -16.35 9.30
C GLN A 437 -13.86 -15.16 9.61
N SER A 438 -14.41 -14.49 8.59
CA SER A 438 -15.25 -13.31 8.81
C SER A 438 -16.58 -13.64 9.51
N ASN A 439 -17.04 -12.70 10.33
CA ASN A 439 -18.35 -12.74 10.98
C ASN A 439 -19.50 -12.17 10.14
N ILE A 440 -19.22 -11.59 8.98
CA ILE A 440 -20.22 -10.98 8.11
C ILE A 440 -21.07 -12.08 7.43
N SER A 441 -22.40 -11.96 7.49
CA SER A 441 -23.35 -12.94 6.93
C SER A 441 -23.12 -13.20 5.44
N MET A 442 -22.89 -12.13 4.67
CA MET A 442 -22.55 -12.22 3.25
C MET A 442 -21.28 -13.06 3.02
N TYR A 443 -20.19 -12.78 3.72
CA TYR A 443 -18.93 -13.51 3.55
C TYR A 443 -19.03 -14.98 3.96
N LYS A 444 -19.83 -15.30 4.99
CA LYS A 444 -20.16 -16.69 5.34
C LYS A 444 -20.95 -17.40 4.23
N ALA A 445 -21.88 -16.69 3.58
CA ALA A 445 -22.65 -17.22 2.45
C ALA A 445 -21.78 -17.43 1.19
N VAL A 446 -20.77 -16.58 0.98
CA VAL A 446 -19.76 -16.78 -0.06
C VAL A 446 -18.88 -17.99 0.28
N ALA A 447 -18.39 -18.07 1.53
CA ALA A 447 -17.53 -19.15 2.00
C ALA A 447 -18.19 -20.54 1.87
N SER A 448 -19.50 -20.66 2.11
CA SER A 448 -20.22 -21.93 1.98
C SER A 448 -20.40 -22.40 0.54
N ARG A 449 -20.32 -21.48 -0.44
CA ARG A 449 -20.42 -21.77 -1.88
C ARG A 449 -19.05 -21.74 -2.57
N LEU A 450 -17.98 -21.58 -1.82
CA LEU A 450 -16.63 -21.38 -2.33
C LEU A 450 -16.01 -22.69 -2.81
N LYS A 451 -15.47 -22.68 -4.03
CA LYS A 451 -14.72 -23.77 -4.66
C LYS A 451 -13.32 -23.29 -5.03
N LEU A 452 -12.32 -24.08 -4.69
CA LEU A 452 -10.92 -23.76 -4.99
C LEU A 452 -10.50 -24.42 -6.29
N PHE A 453 -9.66 -23.75 -7.08
CA PHE A 453 -9.17 -24.30 -8.34
C PHE A 453 -7.68 -24.05 -8.61
N TYR A 454 -7.10 -24.95 -9.41
CA TYR A 454 -5.72 -24.84 -9.89
C TYR A 454 -5.67 -24.07 -11.22
N PRO A 455 -4.63 -23.27 -11.47
CA PRO A 455 -4.46 -22.62 -12.77
C PRO A 455 -4.47 -23.67 -13.89
N ASN A 456 -5.25 -23.39 -14.94
CA ASN A 456 -5.50 -24.24 -16.13
C ASN A 456 -6.53 -25.38 -16.00
N THR A 457 -7.15 -25.63 -14.84
CA THR A 457 -8.12 -26.74 -14.70
C THR A 457 -9.57 -26.34 -14.91
N VAL A 458 -9.90 -25.06 -14.86
CA VAL A 458 -11.30 -24.62 -14.91
C VAL A 458 -11.63 -23.95 -16.23
N ARG A 459 -12.64 -24.49 -16.91
CA ARG A 459 -13.33 -23.79 -18.00
C ARG A 459 -14.22 -22.73 -17.38
N ILE A 460 -13.88 -21.47 -17.62
CA ILE A 460 -14.76 -20.36 -17.27
C ILE A 460 -16.05 -20.50 -18.08
N THR A 461 -17.14 -20.83 -17.40
CA THR A 461 -18.48 -21.01 -17.98
C THR A 461 -19.41 -19.94 -17.45
N THR A 462 -20.51 -19.72 -18.16
CA THR A 462 -21.58 -18.83 -17.72
C THR A 462 -22.17 -19.26 -16.37
N ASP A 463 -22.12 -20.54 -16.03
CA ASP A 463 -22.81 -21.09 -14.85
C ASP A 463 -21.99 -21.00 -13.54
N ASN A 464 -20.85 -20.32 -13.57
CA ASN A 464 -19.97 -20.17 -12.42
C ASN A 464 -19.60 -18.69 -12.23
N MET A 465 -19.44 -18.26 -10.97
CA MET A 465 -18.86 -16.96 -10.64
C MET A 465 -17.39 -17.14 -10.32
N TYR A 466 -16.51 -16.42 -11.01
CA TYR A 466 -15.08 -16.45 -10.73
C TYR A 466 -14.72 -15.23 -9.91
N MET A 467 -14.26 -15.47 -8.68
CA MET A 467 -13.68 -14.44 -7.85
C MET A 467 -12.18 -14.49 -8.09
N ASP A 468 -11.63 -13.34 -8.47
CA ASP A 468 -10.20 -13.19 -8.58
C ASP A 468 -9.78 -11.97 -7.78
N VAL A 469 -8.72 -12.14 -6.98
CA VAL A 469 -8.12 -11.04 -6.18
C VAL A 469 -7.24 -10.18 -7.06
N LEU A 470 -7.10 -10.55 -8.31
CA LEU A 470 -6.22 -9.86 -9.22
C LEU A 470 -6.92 -8.58 -9.68
N TYR A 471 -6.13 -7.49 -9.68
CA TYR A 471 -6.50 -6.19 -10.21
C TYR A 471 -7.48 -6.33 -11.38
N GLN A 472 -8.48 -5.43 -11.47
CA GLN A 472 -9.33 -5.29 -12.65
C GLN A 472 -8.53 -5.41 -13.96
N LEU A 473 -7.31 -4.87 -13.95
CA LEU A 473 -6.31 -4.99 -14.97
C LEU A 473 -5.96 -6.42 -15.41
N GLU A 474 -5.72 -7.36 -14.50
CA GLU A 474 -5.38 -8.73 -14.86
C GLU A 474 -6.60 -9.44 -15.44
N ILE A 475 -7.78 -9.23 -14.88
CA ILE A 475 -9.02 -9.75 -15.47
C ILE A 475 -9.19 -9.20 -16.89
N GLU A 476 -8.88 -7.93 -17.13
CA GLU A 476 -8.85 -7.36 -18.48
C GLU A 476 -7.77 -8.02 -19.35
N ILE A 477 -6.55 -8.27 -18.84
CA ILE A 477 -5.50 -9.01 -19.57
C ILE A 477 -5.98 -10.44 -19.90
N TRP A 478 -6.68 -11.13 -19.00
CA TRP A 478 -7.23 -12.47 -19.23
C TRP A 478 -8.33 -12.45 -20.28
N LYS A 479 -9.30 -11.53 -20.18
CA LYS A 479 -10.32 -11.32 -21.22
C LYS A 479 -9.70 -11.08 -22.58
N LEU A 480 -8.61 -10.32 -22.63
CA LEU A 480 -7.91 -10.00 -23.87
C LEU A 480 -7.11 -11.19 -24.41
N ARG A 481 -6.40 -11.95 -23.56
CA ARG A 481 -5.72 -13.21 -23.93
C ARG A 481 -6.68 -14.25 -24.47
N LYS A 482 -7.94 -14.22 -24.02
CA LYS A 482 -9.00 -15.17 -24.39
C LYS A 482 -10.07 -14.56 -25.30
N ALA A 483 -9.78 -13.44 -25.96
CA ALA A 483 -10.75 -12.74 -26.81
C ALA A 483 -11.33 -13.59 -27.96
N GLY A 484 -10.63 -14.66 -28.37
CA GLY A 484 -11.12 -15.63 -29.37
C GLY A 484 -12.04 -16.72 -28.81
N ASP A 485 -12.24 -16.80 -27.49
CA ASP A 485 -13.11 -17.79 -26.83
C ASP A 485 -14.51 -17.20 -26.56
N PRO A 486 -15.58 -17.74 -27.18
CA PRO A 486 -16.95 -17.26 -27.00
C PRO A 486 -17.43 -17.26 -25.54
N ALA A 487 -16.87 -18.11 -24.68
CA ALA A 487 -17.24 -18.12 -23.27
C ALA A 487 -16.81 -16.83 -22.55
N TRP A 488 -15.66 -16.26 -22.92
CA TRP A 488 -15.12 -15.05 -22.30
C TRP A 488 -15.79 -13.78 -22.81
N THR A 489 -16.32 -13.76 -24.03
CA THR A 489 -17.03 -12.61 -24.59
C THR A 489 -18.38 -12.38 -23.93
N GLN A 490 -18.96 -13.39 -23.27
CA GLN A 490 -20.23 -13.28 -22.52
C GLN A 490 -20.04 -12.84 -21.06
N LEU A 491 -18.82 -12.60 -20.63
CA LEU A 491 -18.50 -12.26 -19.24
C LEU A 491 -18.10 -10.80 -19.10
N ARG A 492 -18.23 -10.28 -17.89
CA ARG A 492 -17.80 -8.93 -17.50
C ARG A 492 -17.28 -8.93 -16.07
N VAL A 493 -16.46 -7.93 -15.74
CA VAL A 493 -16.06 -7.70 -14.34
C VAL A 493 -17.23 -6.97 -13.67
N ALA A 494 -17.50 -7.30 -12.41
CA ALA A 494 -18.42 -6.53 -11.58
C ALA A 494 -17.88 -5.10 -11.38
N ASP A 495 -18.78 -4.13 -11.27
CA ASP A 495 -18.37 -2.73 -11.13
C ASP A 495 -17.82 -2.43 -9.72
N GLU A 496 -18.27 -3.18 -8.71
CA GLU A 496 -17.77 -3.04 -7.34
C GLU A 496 -16.48 -3.83 -7.13
N THR A 497 -15.59 -3.22 -6.34
CA THR A 497 -14.44 -3.89 -5.76
C THR A 497 -14.58 -3.96 -4.25
N PHE A 498 -14.13 -5.05 -3.63
CA PHE A 498 -14.16 -5.23 -2.19
C PHE A 498 -12.76 -5.60 -1.65
N LEU A 499 -12.61 -5.63 -0.32
CA LEU A 499 -11.36 -5.99 0.37
C LEU A 499 -10.11 -5.24 -0.14
N ALA A 500 -10.12 -3.92 -0.01
CA ALA A 500 -8.97 -3.09 -0.35
C ALA A 500 -7.84 -3.29 0.68
N LEU A 501 -6.75 -3.97 0.29
CA LEU A 501 -5.65 -4.34 1.18
C LEU A 501 -4.31 -3.84 0.62
N PRO A 502 -3.42 -3.27 1.46
CA PRO A 502 -2.10 -2.87 1.00
C PRO A 502 -1.24 -4.09 0.68
N SER A 503 -0.56 -4.06 -0.45
CA SER A 503 0.44 -5.04 -0.87
C SER A 503 1.83 -4.56 -0.48
N ALA A 504 2.59 -5.40 0.22
CA ALA A 504 3.88 -5.01 0.78
C ALA A 504 4.82 -6.21 0.97
N TRP A 505 6.12 -5.91 1.07
CA TRP A 505 7.15 -6.93 1.24
C TRP A 505 7.28 -7.35 2.70
N PRO A 506 6.93 -8.60 3.06
CA PRO A 506 7.09 -9.09 4.42
C PRO A 506 8.58 -9.32 4.73
N ILE A 507 8.97 -8.94 5.94
CA ILE A 507 10.30 -9.06 6.49
C ILE A 507 10.19 -9.55 7.95
N ARG A 508 11.18 -10.30 8.44
CA ARG A 508 11.18 -10.73 9.85
C ARG A 508 11.10 -9.52 10.80
N LYS A 509 10.47 -9.73 11.95
CA LYS A 509 10.30 -8.66 12.94
C LYS A 509 11.63 -8.10 13.43
N TYR A 510 11.59 -6.82 13.80
CA TYR A 510 12.70 -6.12 14.46
C TYR A 510 13.95 -5.95 13.60
N LYS A 511 13.80 -6.00 12.27
CA LYS A 511 14.93 -5.82 11.36
C LYS A 511 15.41 -4.37 11.36
N PRO A 512 16.71 -4.14 11.60
CA PRO A 512 17.26 -2.82 11.89
C PRO A 512 17.25 -1.87 10.69
N TYR A 513 17.35 -2.40 9.47
CA TYR A 513 17.35 -1.62 8.23
C TYR A 513 15.96 -1.31 7.68
N LYS A 514 14.89 -1.90 8.24
CA LYS A 514 13.53 -1.73 7.72
C LYS A 514 13.13 -0.26 7.51
N PRO A 515 13.35 0.70 8.45
CA PRO A 515 12.93 2.09 8.25
C PRO A 515 13.63 2.78 7.08
N LYS A 516 14.87 2.39 6.76
CA LYS A 516 15.62 2.91 5.62
C LYS A 516 15.08 2.37 4.31
N LEU A 517 14.77 1.07 4.27
CA LEU A 517 14.10 0.45 3.12
C LEU A 517 12.69 1.05 2.91
N ASP A 518 11.94 1.26 4.00
CA ASP A 518 10.64 1.92 3.98
C ASP A 518 10.72 3.31 3.35
N LEU A 519 11.64 4.15 3.83
CA LEU A 519 11.84 5.49 3.30
C LEU A 519 12.18 5.47 1.80
N PHE A 520 12.92 4.48 1.34
CA PHE A 520 13.23 4.30 -0.07
C PHE A 520 11.99 3.93 -0.89
N ILE A 521 11.19 2.96 -0.44
CA ILE A 521 9.91 2.59 -1.09
C ILE A 521 8.96 3.79 -1.14
N LEU A 522 8.85 4.54 -0.05
CA LEU A 522 8.03 5.76 -0.01
C LEU A 522 8.49 6.78 -1.05
N ARG A 523 9.80 7.01 -1.18
CA ARG A 523 10.35 7.89 -2.23
C ARG A 523 10.06 7.39 -3.64
N LEU A 524 10.15 6.08 -3.90
CA LEU A 524 9.80 5.50 -5.20
C LEU A 524 8.32 5.75 -5.54
N ARG A 525 7.44 5.60 -4.54
CA ARG A 525 6.00 5.84 -4.68
C ARG A 525 5.69 7.32 -4.90
N ASP A 526 6.28 8.20 -4.10
CA ASP A 526 6.06 9.65 -4.18
C ASP A 526 6.62 10.24 -5.48
N ALA A 527 7.69 9.65 -6.02
CA ALA A 527 8.21 9.98 -7.35
C ALA A 527 7.36 9.41 -8.52
N GLY A 528 6.34 8.62 -8.22
CA GLY A 528 5.48 7.98 -9.23
C GLY A 528 6.15 6.84 -10.02
N LEU A 529 7.30 6.33 -9.57
CA LEU A 529 8.06 5.30 -10.28
C LEU A 529 7.32 3.96 -10.34
N PHE A 530 6.60 3.58 -9.27
CA PHE A 530 5.76 2.39 -9.28
C PHE A 530 4.66 2.48 -10.35
N ASN A 531 3.96 3.62 -10.46
CA ASN A 531 2.94 3.84 -11.48
C ASN A 531 3.52 3.79 -12.89
N LYS A 532 4.70 4.40 -13.08
CA LYS A 532 5.42 4.38 -14.35
C LYS A 532 5.81 2.95 -14.74
N TRP A 533 6.49 2.20 -13.88
CA TRP A 533 6.93 0.84 -14.21
C TRP A 533 5.77 -0.15 -14.36
N MET A 534 4.70 0.04 -13.59
CA MET A 534 3.45 -0.69 -13.77
C MET A 534 2.89 -0.40 -15.16
N SER A 535 2.78 0.87 -15.54
CA SER A 535 2.37 1.28 -16.89
C SER A 535 3.30 0.71 -17.98
N ASP A 536 4.61 0.77 -17.82
CA ASP A 536 5.58 0.24 -18.79
C ASP A 536 5.47 -1.28 -18.95
N SER A 537 5.12 -1.99 -17.87
CA SER A 537 4.90 -3.46 -17.90
C SER A 537 3.56 -3.84 -18.53
N ILE A 538 2.55 -2.97 -18.41
CA ILE A 538 1.17 -3.22 -18.85
C ILE A 538 0.90 -2.70 -20.26
N LEU A 539 1.35 -1.50 -20.60
CA LEU A 539 1.03 -0.84 -21.87
C LEU A 539 1.42 -1.65 -23.10
N PRO A 540 2.58 -2.36 -23.15
CA PRO A 540 2.89 -3.24 -24.27
C PRO A 540 1.87 -4.38 -24.43
N LEU A 541 1.38 -4.95 -23.31
CA LEU A 541 0.27 -5.90 -23.32
C LEU A 541 -1.00 -5.20 -23.82
N GLY A 542 -1.34 -4.05 -23.24
CA GLY A 542 -2.51 -3.25 -23.58
C GLY A 542 -2.58 -2.82 -25.06
N ALA A 543 -1.47 -2.40 -25.67
CA ALA A 543 -1.39 -2.00 -27.07
C ALA A 543 -1.52 -3.19 -28.01
N TYR A 544 -0.81 -4.29 -27.73
CA TYR A 544 -0.95 -5.56 -28.45
C TYR A 544 -2.40 -6.06 -28.46
N PHE A 545 -3.07 -5.98 -27.31
CA PHE A 545 -4.45 -6.44 -27.16
C PHE A 545 -5.50 -5.42 -27.63
N SER A 546 -5.24 -4.11 -27.53
CA SER A 546 -6.14 -3.06 -28.02
C SER A 546 -6.25 -3.11 -29.53
N LEU A 547 -5.17 -3.43 -30.24
CA LEU A 547 -5.21 -3.68 -31.69
C LEU A 547 -6.21 -4.81 -32.01
N ASN A 548 -6.13 -5.93 -31.27
CA ASN A 548 -7.05 -7.06 -31.45
C ASN A 548 -8.50 -6.72 -31.06
N LYS A 549 -8.71 -5.91 -30.02
CA LYS A 549 -10.05 -5.42 -29.61
C LYS A 549 -10.63 -4.44 -30.63
N VAL A 550 -9.83 -3.55 -31.21
CA VAL A 550 -10.27 -2.64 -32.27
C VAL A 550 -10.60 -3.44 -33.54
N ILE A 551 -9.83 -4.47 -33.87
CA ILE A 551 -10.15 -5.39 -34.97
C ILE A 551 -11.46 -6.14 -34.69
N SER A 552 -11.68 -6.62 -33.46
CA SER A 552 -12.93 -7.32 -33.09
C SER A 552 -14.13 -6.37 -33.02
N ILE A 553 -13.98 -5.16 -32.49
CA ILE A 553 -15.05 -4.13 -32.47
C ILE A 553 -15.32 -3.64 -33.89
N ALA A 554 -14.32 -3.46 -34.74
CA ALA A 554 -14.53 -3.14 -36.15
C ALA A 554 -15.33 -4.25 -36.87
N ALA A 555 -15.18 -5.51 -36.43
CA ALA A 555 -16.02 -6.62 -36.87
C ALA A 555 -17.41 -6.67 -36.17
N GLU A 556 -17.54 -6.17 -34.94
CA GLU A 556 -18.73 -6.24 -34.08
C GLU A 556 -19.59 -4.96 -34.07
N VAL A 557 -19.15 -3.86 -34.68
CA VAL A 557 -20.02 -2.74 -35.13
C VAL A 557 -20.84 -3.24 -36.32
N LYS A 558 -21.60 -4.29 -36.05
CA LYS A 558 -22.73 -4.71 -36.84
C LYS A 558 -23.72 -3.57 -36.68
N ARG A 559 -23.87 -2.76 -37.74
CA ARG A 559 -25.02 -1.85 -37.85
C ARG A 559 -26.25 -2.66 -37.48
N ILE A 560 -26.90 -2.33 -36.37
CA ILE A 560 -28.14 -2.99 -35.99
C ILE A 560 -29.14 -2.61 -37.07
N SER A 561 -29.34 -3.51 -38.03
CA SER A 561 -30.32 -3.32 -39.10
C SER A 561 -31.68 -3.44 -38.44
N PHE A 562 -32.47 -2.38 -38.52
CA PHE A 562 -33.86 -2.41 -38.08
C PHE A 562 -34.60 -3.50 -38.86
N GLY A 563 -35.04 -4.54 -38.14
CA GLY A 563 -35.67 -5.73 -38.70
C GLY A 563 -36.98 -6.07 -37.98
N MET A 564 -37.66 -7.11 -38.48
CA MET A 564 -38.99 -7.53 -37.97
C MET A 564 -38.99 -7.79 -36.46
N ILE A 565 -37.88 -8.31 -35.91
CA ILE A 565 -37.75 -8.60 -34.48
C ILE A 565 -37.98 -7.38 -33.58
N HIS A 566 -37.67 -6.17 -34.05
CA HIS A 566 -37.82 -4.94 -33.27
C HIS A 566 -39.28 -4.48 -33.16
N VAL A 567 -40.17 -4.93 -34.07
CA VAL A 567 -41.56 -4.47 -34.17
C VAL A 567 -42.60 -5.56 -33.90
N GLN A 568 -42.19 -6.80 -33.65
CA GLN A 568 -43.08 -7.94 -33.36
C GLN A 568 -44.11 -7.64 -32.25
N GLY A 569 -43.72 -6.92 -31.19
CA GLY A 569 -44.63 -6.55 -30.10
C GLY A 569 -45.82 -5.71 -30.55
N ILE A 570 -45.63 -4.86 -31.55
CA ILE A 570 -46.70 -4.02 -32.12
C ILE A 570 -47.70 -4.89 -32.88
N PHE A 571 -47.21 -5.86 -33.66
CA PHE A 571 -48.06 -6.81 -34.38
C PHE A 571 -48.83 -7.72 -33.42
N TYR A 572 -48.23 -8.17 -32.31
CA TYR A 572 -48.94 -8.93 -31.28
C TYR A 572 -50.05 -8.11 -30.63
N ALA A 573 -49.80 -6.83 -30.30
CA ALA A 573 -50.82 -5.94 -29.77
C ALA A 573 -51.97 -5.71 -30.77
N LEU A 574 -51.65 -5.55 -32.06
CA LEU A 574 -52.65 -5.40 -33.11
C LEU A 574 -53.50 -6.66 -33.30
N ALA A 575 -52.87 -7.83 -33.37
CA ALA A 575 -53.57 -9.11 -33.50
C ALA A 575 -54.49 -9.38 -32.30
N PHE A 576 -54.01 -9.07 -31.08
CA PHE A 576 -54.81 -9.15 -29.87
C PHE A 576 -56.02 -8.20 -29.91
N GLY A 577 -55.82 -6.96 -30.39
CA GLY A 577 -56.91 -6.00 -30.59
C GLY A 577 -57.97 -6.49 -31.57
N PHE A 578 -57.57 -7.06 -32.71
CA PHE A 578 -58.51 -7.65 -33.67
C PHE A 578 -59.25 -8.86 -33.11
N ALA A 579 -58.58 -9.72 -32.34
CA ALA A 579 -59.22 -10.86 -31.69
C ALA A 579 -60.30 -10.38 -30.69
N LEU A 580 -60.02 -9.36 -29.89
CA LEU A 580 -61.01 -8.77 -28.98
C LEU A 580 -62.19 -8.13 -29.71
N ALA A 581 -61.93 -7.39 -30.80
CA ALA A 581 -62.99 -6.79 -31.60
C ALA A 581 -63.88 -7.86 -32.26
N PHE A 582 -63.27 -8.92 -32.78
CA PHE A 582 -63.98 -10.06 -33.37
C PHE A 582 -64.82 -10.81 -32.33
N LEU A 583 -64.28 -11.02 -31.12
CA LEU A 583 -65.04 -11.61 -30.01
C LEU A 583 -66.22 -10.73 -29.61
N ALA A 584 -66.04 -9.41 -29.52
CA ALA A 584 -67.13 -8.48 -29.23
C ALA A 584 -68.23 -8.54 -30.30
N PHE A 585 -67.84 -8.61 -31.58
CA PHE A 585 -68.77 -8.78 -32.70
C PHE A 585 -69.55 -10.11 -32.63
N ILE A 586 -68.88 -11.22 -32.32
CA ILE A 586 -69.57 -12.51 -32.10
C ILE A 586 -70.54 -12.41 -30.92
N LEU A 587 -70.14 -11.77 -29.82
CA LEU A 587 -71.01 -11.59 -28.66
C LEU A 587 -72.24 -10.74 -29.00
N GLU A 588 -72.10 -9.71 -29.84
CA GLU A 588 -73.22 -8.91 -30.33
C GLU A 588 -74.17 -9.73 -31.22
N LEU A 589 -73.64 -10.63 -32.04
CA LEU A 589 -74.47 -11.55 -32.85
C LEU A 589 -75.22 -12.57 -31.99
N LEU A 590 -74.58 -13.09 -30.94
CA LEU A 590 -75.19 -14.07 -30.02
C LEU A 590 -76.17 -13.43 -29.05
N PHE A 591 -75.93 -12.17 -28.66
CA PHE A 591 -76.76 -11.40 -27.73
C PHE A 591 -77.11 -10.04 -28.34
N PRO A 592 -78.01 -10.00 -29.34
CA PRO A 592 -78.39 -8.74 -29.96
C PRO A 592 -78.97 -7.79 -28.90
N PRO A 593 -78.50 -6.53 -28.84
CA PRO A 593 -79.04 -5.57 -27.89
C PRO A 593 -80.53 -5.37 -28.16
N LYS A 594 -81.35 -5.49 -27.12
CA LYS A 594 -82.76 -5.08 -27.20
C LYS A 594 -82.78 -3.56 -27.40
N LEU A 595 -83.12 -3.15 -28.62
CA LEU A 595 -83.29 -1.75 -29.04
C LEU A 595 -84.21 -0.97 -28.12
#